data_AF-A0A7V1CZ99-F1
#
_entry.id   AF-A0A7V1CZ99-F1
#
_cell.length_a   1.000
_cell.length_b   1.000
_cell.length_c   1.000
_cell.angle_alpha   90.00
_cell.angle_beta   90.00
_cell.angle_gamma   90.00
#
_symmetry.space_group_name_H-M   'P 1'
#
loop_
_entity.id
_entity.type
_entity.pdbx_description
1 polymer ?
#
loop_
_entity_poly.entity_id
_entity_poly.type
_entity_poly.pdbx_seq_one_letter_code
_entity_poly.pdbx_strand_id
1 'polypeptide(L)' 'MTISQDLFARAQASIPGGVNSPVRAFNGVGGTPLFITKAQGPFTFDADGNRYIDYVGSWGPM' A
#
# COMPACT_ATOMS: atom_id res chain seq x y z
N MET A 1 12.97 -4.31 9.11
CA MET A 1 11.95 -4.90 8.23
C MET A 1 10.62 -4.35 8.70
N THR A 2 9.83 -3.75 7.81
CA THR A 2 8.52 -3.18 8.13
C THR A 2 7.43 -4.24 7.93
N ILE A 3 6.27 -4.08 8.57
CA ILE A 3 5.12 -4.97 8.37
C ILE A 3 4.70 -4.94 6.90
N SER A 4 4.75 -3.77 6.25
CA SER A 4 4.48 -3.65 4.82
C SER A 4 5.45 -4.48 3.95
N GLN A 5 6.73 -4.59 4.33
CA GLN A 5 7.71 -5.45 3.64
C GLN A 5 7.38 -6.94 3.79
N ASP A 6 7.02 -7.38 5.00
CA ASP A 6 6.65 -8.78 5.25
C ASP A 6 5.38 -9.17 4.49
N LEU A 7 4.38 -8.29 4.48
CA LEU A 7 3.13 -8.50 3.74
C LEU A 7 3.37 -8.52 2.22
N PHE A 8 4.24 -7.66 1.71
CA PHE A 8 4.58 -7.65 0.28
C PHE A 8 5.31 -8.94 -0.12
N ALA A 9 6.28 -9.39 0.68
CA ALA A 9 6.98 -10.65 0.45
C ALA A 9 6.02 -11.86 0.46
N ARG A 10 5.08 -11.89 1.42
CA ARG A 10 4.03 -12.92 1.46
C ARG A 10 3.11 -12.86 0.25
N ALA A 11 2.72 -11.65 -0.19
CA ALA A 11 1.82 -11.49 -1.33
C ALA A 11 2.47 -11.99 -2.63
N GLN A 12 3.77 -11.73 -2.83
CA GLN A 12 4.51 -12.19 -4.01
C GLN A 12 4.53 -13.71 -4.17
N ALA A 13 4.34 -14.48 -3.10
CA ALA A 13 4.27 -15.94 -3.17
C ALA A 13 3.02 -16.47 -3.90
N SER A 14 1.98 -15.65 -4.09
CA SER A 14 0.69 -16.10 -4.66
C SER A 14 0.02 -15.11 -5.61
N ILE A 15 0.41 -13.84 -5.60
CA ILE A 15 -0.16 -12.78 -6.45
C ILE A 15 0.96 -12.27 -7.36
N PRO A 16 0.80 -12.29 -8.70
CA PRO A 16 1.79 -11.74 -9.62
C PRO A 16 2.16 -10.29 -9.27
N GLY A 17 3.46 -10.02 -9.06
CA GLY A 17 3.94 -8.70 -8.63
C GLY A 17 3.52 -8.30 -7.20
N GLY A 18 2.93 -9.20 -6.43
CA GLY A 18 2.46 -8.96 -5.06
C GLY A 18 1.22 -8.07 -4.95
N VAL A 19 0.55 -7.72 -6.07
CA VAL A 19 -0.57 -6.78 -6.10
C VAL A 19 -1.63 -7.14 -7.15
N ASN A 20 -2.89 -6.78 -6.87
CA ASN A 20 -4.00 -6.97 -7.82
C ASN A 20 -4.15 -5.85 -8.87
N SER A 21 -3.43 -4.73 -8.70
CA SER A 21 -3.42 -3.63 -9.66
C SER A 21 -1.97 -3.16 -9.85
N PRO A 22 -1.40 -3.16 -11.08
CA PRO A 22 0.03 -2.98 -11.32
C PRO A 22 0.64 -1.70 -10.71
N VAL A 23 -0.11 -0.59 -10.70
CA VAL A 23 0.36 0.69 -10.13
C VAL A 23 0.70 0.57 -8.63
N ARG A 24 0.05 -0.37 -7.93
CA ARG A 24 0.27 -0.61 -6.50
C ARG A 24 1.61 -1.28 -6.20
N ALA A 25 2.32 -1.80 -7.19
CA ALA A 25 3.65 -2.39 -7.00
C ALA A 25 4.77 -1.34 -6.84
N PHE A 26 4.47 -0.05 -6.99
CA PHE A 26 5.42 1.06 -6.83
C PHE A 26 6.61 1.05 -7.82
N ASN A 27 6.56 0.24 -8.88
CA ASN A 27 7.64 0.14 -9.88
C ASN A 27 8.08 1.48 -10.49
N GLY A 28 7.18 2.47 -10.60
CA GLY A 28 7.49 3.79 -11.15
C GLY A 28 8.12 4.79 -10.17
N VAL A 29 8.08 4.50 -8.85
CA VAL A 29 8.58 5.39 -7.79
C VAL A 29 9.65 4.74 -6.91
N GLY A 30 9.84 3.43 -7.03
CA GLY A 30 10.76 2.65 -6.21
C GLY A 30 10.25 2.40 -4.80
N GLY A 31 11.01 1.61 -4.04
CA GLY A 31 10.68 1.25 -2.66
C GLY A 31 9.67 0.10 -2.53
N THR A 32 9.19 -0.11 -1.32
CA THR A 32 8.20 -1.14 -0.99
C THR A 32 6.80 -0.52 -0.93
N PRO A 33 5.77 -1.13 -1.57
CA PRO A 33 4.40 -0.67 -1.42
C PRO A 33 3.93 -0.61 0.02
N LEU A 34 3.16 0.43 0.35
CA LEU A 34 2.49 0.55 1.65
C LEU A 34 1.24 -0.32 1.68
N PHE A 35 1.09 -1.12 2.73
CA PHE A 35 -0.14 -1.86 2.98
C PHE A 35 -1.08 -1.02 3.83
N ILE A 36 -2.18 -0.53 3.27
CA ILE A 36 -3.13 0.34 3.98
C ILE A 36 -4.12 -0.50 4.78
N THR A 37 -4.28 -0.19 6.07
CA THR A 37 -5.15 -0.93 7.00
C THR A 37 -6.40 -0.17 7.42
N LYS A 38 -6.35 1.17 7.38
CA LYS A 38 -7.46 2.05 7.75
C LYS A 38 -7.42 3.34 6.92
N ALA A 39 -8.58 3.90 6.63
CA ALA A 39 -8.76 5.27 6.15
C ALA A 39 -9.81 5.99 7.02
N GLN A 40 -9.64 7.28 7.27
CA GLN A 40 -10.60 8.12 8.00
C GLN A 40 -10.45 9.58 7.61
N GLY A 41 -11.48 10.16 6.98
CA GLY A 41 -11.45 11.53 6.49
C GLY A 41 -10.31 11.70 5.48
N PRO A 42 -9.49 12.78 5.57
CA PRO A 42 -8.39 13.01 4.64
C PRO A 42 -7.13 12.18 4.95
N PHE A 43 -7.23 11.13 5.78
CA PHE A 43 -6.07 10.38 6.24
C PHE A 43 -6.17 8.89 5.90
N THR A 44 -5.02 8.30 5.55
CA THR A 44 -4.81 6.85 5.47
C THR A 44 -3.73 6.41 6.45
N PHE A 45 -3.82 5.15 6.87
CA PHE A 45 -2.93 4.53 7.84
C PHE A 45 -2.39 3.23 7.25
N ASP A 46 -1.06 3.08 7.23
CA ASP A 46 -0.43 1.83 6.77
C ASP A 46 -0.40 0.77 7.89
N ALA A 47 0.12 -0.42 7.56
CA ALA A 47 0.23 -1.54 8.48
C ALA A 47 1.28 -1.34 9.57
N ASP A 48 2.18 -0.38 9.38
CA ASP A 48 3.21 0.02 10.32
C ASP A 48 2.71 1.10 11.30
N GLY A 49 1.49 1.60 11.12
CA GLY A 49 0.85 2.62 11.96
C GLY A 49 1.17 4.06 11.55
N ASN A 50 1.86 4.27 10.42
CA ASN A 50 2.13 5.60 9.90
C ASN A 50 0.85 6.22 9.35
N ARG A 51 0.69 7.53 9.55
CA ARG A 51 -0.46 8.30 9.07
C ARG A 51 -0.03 9.23 7.94
N TYR A 52 -0.81 9.25 6.87
CA TYR A 52 -0.58 10.08 5.68
C TYR A 52 -1.78 10.97 5.41
N ILE A 53 -1.56 12.18 4.91
CA ILE A 53 -2.63 12.95 4.25
C ILE A 53 -2.83 12.30 2.88
N ASP A 54 -4.06 11.84 2.60
CA ASP A 54 -4.36 11.09 1.39
C ASP A 54 -4.80 12.00 0.24
N TYR A 55 -3.95 12.08 -0.77
CA TYR A 55 -4.23 12.74 -2.05
C TYR A 55 -4.55 11.75 -3.18
N VAL A 56 -4.47 10.44 -2.92
CA VAL A 56 -4.85 9.40 -3.88
C VAL A 56 -6.35 9.20 -3.84
N GLY A 57 -6.97 9.21 -2.65
CA GLY A 57 -8.43 9.19 -2.53
C GLY A 57 -9.06 7.95 -3.16
N SER A 58 -8.40 6.79 -3.04
CA SER A 58 -8.78 5.55 -3.74
C SER A 58 -8.95 5.73 -5.27
N TRP A 59 -8.20 6.66 -5.87
CA TRP A 59 -8.33 7.06 -7.28
C TRP A 59 -9.68 7.68 -7.64
N GLY A 60 -10.41 8.23 -6.65
CA GLY A 60 -11.67 8.96 -6.84
C GLY A 60 -12.71 8.78 -5.72
N PRO A 61 -13.15 7.55 -5.40
CA PRO A 61 -14.38 7.33 -4.62
C PRO A 61 -14.29 7.46 -3.09
N MET A 62 -13.14 7.85 -2.52
CA MET A 62 -12.89 7.77 -1.06
C MET A 62 -13.99 8.38 -0.20
#